data_AF-A0A5C2CXH3-F1
#
_entry.id   AF-A0A5C2CXH3-F1
#
_cell.length_a   1.000
_cell.length_b   1.000
_cell.length_c   1.000
_cell.angle_alpha   90.00
_cell.angle_beta   90.00
_cell.angle_gamma   90.00
#
_symmetry.space_group_name_H-M   'P 1'
#
loop_
_entity.id
_entity.type
_entity.pdbx_description
1 polymer ?
#
loop_
_entity_poly.entity_id
_entity_poly.type
_entity_poly.pdbx_seq_one_letter_code
_entity_poly.pdbx_strand_id
1 'polypeptide(L)'
;MIALVILAVVVVAVIRLRVGGFARSHRANRPVFEADRPARDHRQAAELALAQGDLAGAVRERFRAIVRELADRGVLDDRSGWTVDEIAALAGQRLPSRAGELRAAATLFDDVVYGGHPATEAGYRDLAELDAAIQRERVLVSS
;
A
#
# COMPACT_ATOMS: atom_id res chain seq x y z
N MET A 1 34.91 12.13 10.24
CA MET A 1 33.49 12.57 10.14
C MET A 1 32.96 12.49 8.72
N ILE A 2 33.58 13.17 7.74
CA ILE A 2 33.10 13.19 6.33
C ILE A 2 33.00 11.78 5.70
N ALA A 3 33.97 10.89 5.96
CA ALA A 3 33.95 9.51 5.47
C ALA A 3 32.76 8.67 5.99
N LEU A 4 32.29 8.95 7.22
CA LEU A 4 31.18 8.24 7.85
C LEU A 4 29.83 8.67 7.28
N VAL A 5 29.69 9.96 6.94
CA VAL A 5 28.49 10.52 6.29
C VAL A 5 28.37 9.99 4.86
N ILE A 6 29.49 9.94 4.12
CA ILE A 6 29.49 9.38 2.76
C ILE A 6 29.12 7.90 2.79
N LEU A 7 29.66 7.13 3.75
CA LEU A 7 29.30 5.71 3.90
C LEU A 7 27.81 5.54 4.22
N ALA A 8 27.25 6.35 5.13
CA ALA A 8 25.83 6.31 5.45
C ALA A 8 24.96 6.65 4.22
N VAL A 9 25.34 7.67 3.45
CA VAL A 9 24.64 8.07 2.22
C VAL A 9 24.71 6.97 1.16
N VAL A 10 25.86 6.32 0.99
CA VAL A 10 26.04 5.20 0.06
C VAL A 10 25.23 3.99 0.50
N VAL A 11 25.21 3.67 1.79
CA VAL A 11 24.39 2.56 2.33
C VAL A 11 22.90 2.83 2.13
N VAL A 12 22.43 4.04 2.44
CA VAL A 12 21.04 4.45 2.20
C VAL A 12 20.70 4.44 0.71
N ALA A 13 21.61 4.91 -0.16
CA ALA A 13 21.43 4.87 -1.60
C ALA A 13 21.39 3.42 -2.11
N VAL A 14 22.27 2.54 -1.63
CA VAL A 14 22.31 1.12 -2.00
C VAL A 14 21.05 0.40 -1.51
N ILE A 15 20.54 0.71 -0.32
CA ILE A 15 19.26 0.18 0.17
C ILE A 15 18.11 0.69 -0.71
N ARG A 16 18.06 1.99 -1.00
CA ARG A 16 17.07 2.58 -1.92
C ARG A 16 17.15 1.98 -3.33
N LEU A 17 18.33 1.63 -3.79
CA LEU A 17 18.55 1.03 -5.12
C LEU A 17 18.35 -0.49 -5.14
N ARG A 18 18.54 -1.18 -4.01
CA ARG A 18 18.24 -2.62 -3.86
C ARG A 18 16.76 -2.86 -3.63
N VAL A 19 16.07 -1.96 -2.93
CA VAL A 19 14.62 -2.00 -2.69
C VAL A 19 13.85 -1.34 -3.85
N GLY A 20 14.40 -0.29 -4.49
CA GLY A 20 13.85 0.40 -5.67
C GLY A 20 14.38 -0.11 -7.01
N GLY A 21 15.04 -1.28 -7.02
CA GLY A 21 15.76 -1.83 -8.15
C GLY A 21 14.88 -2.48 -9.21
N PHE A 22 13.92 -1.75 -9.79
CA PHE A 22 13.36 -2.03 -11.12
C PHE A 22 12.85 -0.74 -11.82
N ALA A 23 13.36 0.43 -11.45
CA ALA A 23 12.98 1.70 -12.06
C ALA A 23 13.81 2.02 -13.32
N ARG A 24 13.84 1.10 -14.30
CA ARG A 24 14.34 1.43 -15.64
C ARG A 24 13.67 0.63 -16.75
N SER A 25 12.35 0.48 -16.73
CA SER A 25 11.59 -0.01 -17.88
C SER A 25 10.13 0.45 -17.79
N HIS A 26 9.71 1.25 -18.77
CA HIS A 26 8.32 1.52 -19.16
C HIS A 26 7.37 2.13 -18.12
N ARG A 27 7.32 3.47 -18.16
CA ARG A 27 6.17 4.40 -18.30
C ARG A 27 4.69 3.90 -18.22
N ALA A 28 4.35 2.73 -17.69
CA ALA A 28 2.99 2.30 -17.42
C ALA A 28 2.97 1.21 -16.34
N ASN A 29 2.28 1.50 -15.23
CA ASN A 29 1.35 0.57 -14.58
C ASN A 29 1.88 -0.86 -14.29
N ARG A 30 2.56 -1.07 -13.14
CA ARG A 30 2.78 -2.44 -12.63
C ARG A 30 1.54 -2.89 -11.85
N PRO A 31 1.10 -4.16 -12.02
CA PRO A 31 -0.11 -4.68 -11.38
C PRO A 31 0.03 -4.70 -9.85
N VAL A 32 -0.98 -4.20 -9.15
CA VAL A 32 -1.09 -4.19 -7.68
C VAL A 32 -1.26 -5.61 -7.10
N PHE A 33 -1.60 -6.59 -7.94
CA PHE A 33 -1.75 -8.00 -7.58
C PHE A 33 -0.41 -8.77 -7.65
N GLU A 34 0.19 -9.04 -6.49
CA GLU A 34 1.00 -10.26 -6.27
C GLU A 34 0.07 -11.28 -5.58
N ALA A 35 -0.53 -12.19 -6.36
CA ALA A 35 -1.72 -12.96 -6.00
C ALA A 35 -1.58 -13.93 -4.80
N ASP A 36 -0.37 -14.18 -4.29
CA ASP A 36 -0.14 -15.32 -3.39
C ASP A 36 -0.05 -14.97 -1.90
N ARG A 37 -0.03 -13.69 -1.51
CA ARG A 37 0.10 -13.31 -0.09
C ARG A 37 -1.25 -12.93 0.53
N PRO A 38 -1.61 -13.50 1.70
CA PRO A 38 -2.84 -13.15 2.41
C PRO A 38 -2.75 -11.76 3.04
N ALA A 39 -3.90 -11.10 3.25
CA ALA A 39 -3.95 -9.73 3.77
C ALA A 39 -3.20 -9.57 5.10
N ARG A 40 -3.25 -10.57 5.98
CA ARG A 40 -2.54 -10.57 7.27
C ARG A 40 -1.01 -10.47 7.12
N ASP A 41 -0.44 -11.07 6.09
CA ASP A 41 1.02 -11.08 5.89
C ASP A 41 1.50 -9.70 5.40
N HIS A 42 0.68 -9.03 4.59
CA HIS A 42 0.91 -7.64 4.20
C HIS A 42 0.79 -6.71 5.42
N ARG A 43 -0.18 -6.92 6.31
CA ARG A 43 -0.27 -6.16 7.57
C ARG A 43 0.98 -6.34 8.43
N GLN A 44 1.44 -7.57 8.60
CA GLN A 44 2.66 -7.84 9.35
C GLN A 44 3.88 -7.15 8.73
N ALA A 45 4.00 -7.17 7.40
CA ALA A 45 5.06 -6.47 6.70
C ALA A 45 4.98 -4.94 6.88
N ALA A 46 3.77 -4.38 6.91
CA ALA A 46 3.56 -2.96 7.17
C ALA A 46 4.02 -2.56 8.59
N GLU A 47 3.69 -3.36 9.61
CA GLU A 47 4.14 -3.10 10.98
C GLU A 47 5.66 -3.21 11.12
N LEU A 48 6.28 -4.19 10.46
CA LEU A 48 7.74 -4.33 10.45
C LEU A 48 8.42 -3.13 9.78
N ALA A 49 7.87 -2.63 8.67
CA ALA A 49 8.38 -1.44 8.00
C ALA A 49 8.25 -0.19 8.87
N LEU A 50 7.10 -0.02 9.54
CA LEU A 50 6.87 1.07 10.49
C LEU A 50 7.88 1.04 11.64
N ALA A 51 8.11 -0.13 12.25
CA ALA A 51 9.06 -0.31 13.34
C ALA A 51 10.51 0.01 12.93
N GLN A 52 10.83 -0.12 11.64
CA GLN A 52 12.14 0.24 11.07
C GLN A 52 12.22 1.71 10.62
N GLY A 53 11.15 2.49 10.77
CA GLY A 53 11.04 3.86 10.27
C GLY A 53 10.85 3.97 8.76
N ASP A 54 10.62 2.85 8.04
CA ASP A 54 10.28 2.85 6.62
C ASP A 54 8.78 3.11 6.43
N LEU A 55 8.37 4.36 6.60
CA LEU A 55 6.98 4.79 6.42
C LEU A 55 6.46 4.52 5.01
N ALA A 56 7.32 4.64 3.99
CA ALA A 56 6.92 4.37 2.61
C ALA A 56 6.63 2.88 2.39
N GLY A 57 7.45 2.00 2.95
CA GLY A 57 7.19 0.56 3.01
C GLY A 57 5.91 0.22 3.78
N ALA A 58 5.71 0.88 4.92
CA ALA A 58 4.52 0.68 5.75
C ALA A 58 3.22 1.03 5.01
N VAL A 59 3.18 2.18 4.32
CA VAL A 59 2.05 2.60 3.47
C VAL A 59 1.81 1.61 2.34
N ARG A 60 2.86 1.19 1.61
CA ARG A 60 2.73 0.24 0.50
C ARG A 60 2.12 -1.09 0.94
N GLU A 61 2.66 -1.68 2.01
CA GLU A 61 2.21 -2.98 2.48
C GLU A 61 0.81 -2.90 3.13
N ARG A 62 0.49 -1.80 3.83
CA ARG A 62 -0.87 -1.60 4.37
C ARG A 62 -1.91 -1.44 3.25
N PHE A 63 -1.59 -0.69 2.20
CA PHE A 63 -2.48 -0.57 1.04
C PHE A 63 -2.70 -1.94 0.37
N ARG A 64 -1.63 -2.73 0.17
CA ARG A 64 -1.74 -4.10 -0.35
C ARG A 64 -2.63 -5.00 0.52
N ALA A 65 -2.57 -4.84 1.86
CA ALA A 65 -3.47 -5.54 2.76
C ALA A 65 -4.93 -5.18 2.53
N ILE A 66 -5.25 -3.88 2.37
CA ILE A 66 -6.62 -3.41 2.08
C ILE A 66 -7.13 -4.00 0.76
N VAL A 67 -6.34 -3.91 -0.31
CA VAL A 67 -6.70 -4.46 -1.62
C VAL A 67 -6.97 -5.95 -1.52
N ARG A 68 -6.09 -6.70 -0.83
CA ARG A 68 -6.24 -8.13 -0.65
C ARG A 68 -7.49 -8.48 0.17
N GLU A 69 -7.76 -7.75 1.24
CA GLU A 69 -8.97 -7.94 2.07
C GLU A 69 -10.25 -7.67 1.25
N LEU A 70 -10.25 -6.66 0.38
CA LEU A 70 -11.37 -6.37 -0.52
C LEU A 70 -11.55 -7.49 -1.58
N ALA A 71 -10.46 -8.02 -2.12
CA ALA A 71 -10.49 -9.15 -3.05
C ALA A 71 -11.00 -10.44 -2.38
N ASP A 72 -10.50 -10.78 -1.19
CA ASP A 72 -10.95 -11.93 -0.41
C ASP A 72 -12.45 -11.84 -0.05
N ARG A 73 -13.02 -10.63 -0.05
CA ARG A 73 -14.45 -10.35 0.18
C ARG A 73 -15.30 -10.29 -1.09
N GLY A 74 -14.73 -10.53 -2.27
CA GLY A 74 -15.44 -10.45 -3.55
C GLY A 74 -15.86 -9.02 -3.95
N VAL A 75 -15.24 -8.00 -3.34
CA VAL A 75 -15.42 -6.60 -3.76
C VAL A 75 -14.67 -6.34 -5.06
N LEU A 76 -13.51 -6.98 -5.23
CA LEU A 76 -12.69 -6.94 -6.43
C LEU A 76 -12.74 -8.32 -7.10
N ASP A 77 -12.91 -8.34 -8.42
CA ASP A 77 -12.80 -9.56 -9.21
C ASP A 77 -11.32 -10.02 -9.29
N ASP A 78 -11.09 -11.33 -9.40
CA ASP A 78 -9.77 -12.01 -9.44
C ASP A 78 -8.91 -11.71 -10.69
N ARG A 79 -9.17 -10.59 -11.36
CA ARG A 79 -8.35 -10.13 -12.47
C ARG A 79 -7.11 -9.40 -11.94
N SER A 80 -5.95 -9.81 -12.44
CA SER A 80 -4.72 -9.04 -12.29
C SER A 80 -4.78 -7.77 -13.15
N GLY A 81 -4.18 -6.67 -12.67
CA GLY A 81 -3.99 -5.46 -13.46
C GLY A 81 -4.91 -4.28 -13.14
N TRP A 82 -5.64 -4.30 -12.03
CA TRP A 82 -6.33 -3.11 -11.53
C TRP A 82 -5.33 -1.98 -11.20
N THR A 83 -5.67 -0.76 -11.58
CA THR A 83 -4.97 0.44 -11.08
C THR A 83 -5.45 0.81 -9.69
N VAL A 84 -4.65 1.59 -8.97
CA VAL A 84 -4.96 2.08 -7.62
C VAL A 84 -6.28 2.88 -7.61
N ASP A 85 -6.47 3.75 -8.59
CA ASP A 85 -7.71 4.52 -8.77
C ASP A 85 -8.94 3.65 -9.08
N GLU A 86 -8.77 2.64 -9.93
CA GLU A 86 -9.86 1.71 -10.26
C GLU A 86 -10.29 0.90 -9.04
N ILE A 87 -9.33 0.47 -8.21
CA ILE A 87 -9.62 -0.22 -6.95
C ILE A 87 -10.43 0.70 -6.02
N ALA A 88 -9.98 1.94 -5.83
CA ALA A 88 -10.69 2.89 -4.97
C ALA A 88 -12.10 3.21 -5.48
N ALA A 89 -12.25 3.36 -6.80
CA ALA A 89 -13.54 3.60 -7.42
C ALA A 89 -14.51 2.42 -7.24
N LEU A 90 -14.06 1.19 -7.46
CA LEU A 90 -14.89 -0.01 -7.30
C LEU A 90 -15.21 -0.32 -5.85
N ALA A 91 -14.21 -0.27 -4.99
CA ALA A 91 -14.41 -0.46 -3.57
C ALA A 91 -15.36 0.61 -3.02
N GLY A 92 -15.26 1.86 -3.49
CA GLY A 92 -16.16 2.95 -3.09
C GLY A 92 -17.60 2.75 -3.59
N GLN A 93 -17.82 2.11 -4.73
CA GLN A 93 -19.16 1.73 -5.19
C GLN A 93 -19.79 0.65 -4.29
N ARG A 94 -18.98 -0.28 -3.78
CA ARG A 94 -19.43 -1.39 -2.92
C ARG A 94 -19.48 -1.02 -1.43
N LEU A 95 -18.71 -0.01 -1.02
CA LEU A 95 -18.63 0.55 0.33
C LEU A 95 -18.84 2.07 0.28
N PRO A 96 -20.06 2.57 0.00
CA PRO A 96 -20.30 4.01 -0.19
C PRO A 96 -19.93 4.87 1.02
N SER A 97 -20.10 4.35 2.24
CA SER A 97 -19.71 5.00 3.49
C SER A 97 -18.19 5.26 3.59
N ARG A 98 -17.38 4.47 2.88
CA ARG A 98 -15.91 4.51 2.90
C ARG A 98 -15.31 5.05 1.61
N ALA A 99 -16.13 5.45 0.63
CA ALA A 99 -15.66 5.87 -0.68
C ALA A 99 -14.71 7.08 -0.64
N GLY A 100 -14.86 7.98 0.34
CA GLY A 100 -13.92 9.09 0.54
C GLY A 100 -12.56 8.60 1.05
N GLU A 101 -12.58 7.76 2.08
CA GLU A 101 -11.37 7.18 2.69
C GLU A 101 -10.59 6.32 1.70
N LEU A 102 -11.28 5.52 0.88
CA LEU A 102 -10.66 4.69 -0.17
C LEU A 102 -9.96 5.52 -1.25
N ARG A 103 -10.54 6.66 -1.65
CA ARG A 103 -9.89 7.58 -2.59
C ARG A 103 -8.67 8.24 -1.96
N ALA A 104 -8.79 8.69 -0.70
CA ALA A 104 -7.65 9.27 0.02
C ALA A 104 -6.50 8.27 0.17
N ALA A 105 -6.80 6.99 0.44
CA ALA A 105 -5.83 5.91 0.51
C ALA A 105 -5.12 5.67 -0.84
N ALA A 106 -5.87 5.70 -1.95
CA ALA A 106 -5.30 5.62 -3.29
C ALA A 106 -4.35 6.79 -3.58
N THR A 107 -4.78 8.03 -3.31
CA THR A 107 -3.93 9.22 -3.47
C THR A 107 -2.67 9.14 -2.62
N LEU A 108 -2.78 8.75 -1.34
CA LEU A 108 -1.63 8.60 -0.46
C LEU A 108 -0.64 7.57 -1.00
N PHE A 109 -1.14 6.42 -1.48
CA PHE A 109 -0.30 5.40 -2.06
C PHE A 109 0.43 5.95 -3.29
N ASP A 110 -0.28 6.62 -4.20
CA ASP A 110 0.32 7.17 -5.40
C ASP A 110 1.34 8.27 -5.09
N ASP A 111 1.07 9.14 -4.13
CA ASP A 111 1.99 10.19 -3.69
C ASP A 111 3.30 9.61 -3.14
N VAL A 112 3.21 8.53 -2.36
CA VAL A 112 4.34 7.87 -1.71
C VAL A 112 5.14 7.00 -2.69
N VAL A 113 4.45 6.31 -3.60
CA VAL A 113 5.07 5.34 -4.51
C VAL A 113 5.54 6.00 -5.81
N TYR A 114 4.80 6.96 -6.32
CA TYR A 114 5.01 7.58 -7.62
C TYR A 114 5.24 9.09 -7.54
N GLY A 115 4.59 9.80 -6.62
CA GLY A 115 4.65 11.26 -6.49
C GLY A 115 5.95 11.79 -5.87
N GLY A 116 6.77 10.91 -5.27
CA GLY A 116 8.00 11.30 -4.60
C GLY A 116 7.79 12.09 -3.31
N HIS A 117 6.55 12.13 -2.80
CA HIS A 117 6.22 12.77 -1.55
C HIS A 117 6.60 11.85 -0.37
N PRO A 118 7.16 12.40 0.72
CA PRO A 118 7.48 11.59 1.89
C PRO A 118 6.19 11.07 2.54
N ALA A 119 6.15 9.77 2.81
CA ALA A 119 5.13 9.18 3.66
C ALA A 119 5.19 9.81 5.06
N THR A 120 4.02 10.09 5.63
CA THR A 120 3.90 10.65 6.99
C THR A 120 3.27 9.63 7.93
N GLU A 121 3.58 9.73 9.22
CA GLU A 121 2.92 8.89 10.23
C GLU A 121 1.41 9.11 10.28
N ALA A 122 0.97 10.34 10.05
CA ALA A 122 -0.46 10.67 9.96
C ALA A 122 -1.12 9.93 8.80
N GLY A 123 -0.54 10.00 7.58
CA GLY A 123 -1.07 9.27 6.43
C GLY A 123 -1.07 7.75 6.64
N TYR A 124 -0.03 7.19 7.25
CA TYR A 124 -0.02 5.77 7.60
C TYR A 124 -1.13 5.42 8.60
N ARG A 125 -1.37 6.27 9.61
CA ARG A 125 -2.44 6.06 10.60
C ARG A 125 -3.82 6.05 9.95
N ASP A 126 -4.10 7.01 9.09
CA ASP A 126 -5.38 7.08 8.36
C ASP A 126 -5.60 5.80 7.55
N LEU A 127 -4.54 5.31 6.89
CA LEU A 127 -4.59 4.06 6.13
C LEU A 127 -4.81 2.82 7.01
N ALA A 128 -4.19 2.76 8.18
CA ALA A 128 -4.38 1.68 9.15
C ALA A 128 -5.79 1.71 9.78
N GLU A 129 -6.36 2.88 10.01
CA GLU A 129 -7.74 3.05 10.48
C GLU A 129 -8.75 2.57 9.44
N LEU A 130 -8.53 2.90 8.16
CA LEU A 130 -9.36 2.39 7.05
C LEU A 130 -9.30 0.86 6.96
N ASP A 131 -8.11 0.26 7.01
CA ASP A 131 -7.94 -1.21 7.04
C ASP A 131 -8.72 -1.84 8.20
N ALA A 132 -8.61 -1.27 9.40
CA ALA A 132 -9.36 -1.74 10.56
C ALA A 132 -10.88 -1.57 10.42
N ALA A 133 -11.34 -0.49 9.78
CA ALA A 133 -12.76 -0.25 9.52
C ALA A 133 -13.32 -1.28 8.53
N ILE A 134 -12.62 -1.52 7.41
CA ILE A 134 -12.98 -2.54 6.42
C ILE A 134 -13.04 -3.93 7.07
N GLN A 135 -12.08 -4.26 7.93
CA GLN A 135 -12.09 -5.53 8.67
C GLN A 135 -13.34 -5.70 9.54
N ARG A 136 -13.77 -4.64 10.24
CA ARG A 136 -14.95 -4.67 11.14
C ARG A 136 -16.29 -4.67 10.40
N GLU A 137 -16.35 -4.14 9.19
CA GLU A 137 -17.55 -4.05 8.33
C GLU A 137 -18.02 -5.42 7.78
N ARG A 138 -17.84 -6.51 8.55
CA ARG A 138 -18.12 -7.90 8.22
C ARG A 138 -19.41 -8.06 7.39
N VAL A 139 -19.26 -8.21 6.08
CA VAL A 139 -20.34 -8.62 5.18
C VAL A 139 -20.67 -10.07 5.53
N LEU A 140 -21.95 -10.32 5.80
CA LEU A 140 -22.49 -11.66 6.04
C LEU A 140 -22.16 -12.53 4.82
N VAL A 141 -21.26 -13.48 4.99
CA VAL A 141 -21.11 -14.59 4.04
C VAL A 141 -22.33 -15.47 4.26
N SER A 142 -23.38 -15.30 3.45
CA SER A 142 -24.46 -16.27 3.37
C SER A 142 -23.85 -17.61 2.95
N SER A 143 -23.90 -18.58 3.86
CA SER A 143 -23.60 -19.99 3.59
C SER A 143 -24.70 -20.63 2.77
#